data_AF-A0A7J9RGS0-F1
#
_entry.id   AF-A0A7J9RGS0-F1
#
_cell.length_a   1.000
_cell.length_b   1.000
_cell.length_c   1.000
_cell.angle_alpha   90.00
_cell.angle_beta   90.00
_cell.angle_gamma   90.00
#
_symmetry.space_group_name_H-M   'P 1'
#
loop_
_entity.id
_entity.type
_entity.pdbx_description
1 polymer ?
#
loop_
_entity_poly.entity_id
_entity_poly.type
_entity_poly.pdbx_seq_one_letter_code
_entity_poly.pdbx_strand_id
1 'polypeptide(L)' 'LPTLKLNPNIKNIDDFTYEDIEVLGYEHHPHIKAPIAV' A
#
# COMPACT_ATOMS: atom_id res chain seq x y z
N LEU A 1 0.61 8.84 -11.52
CA LEU A 1 1.31 7.80 -10.74
C LEU A 1 0.98 8.03 -9.28
N PRO A 2 0.65 6.98 -8.51
CA PRO A 2 0.37 7.14 -7.08
C PRO A 2 1.65 7.48 -6.30
N THR A 3 1.46 8.03 -5.11
CA THR A 3 2.54 8.31 -4.16
C THR A 3 2.31 7.48 -2.89
N LEU A 4 3.36 6.84 -2.39
CA LEU A 4 3.32 6.16 -1.11
C LEU A 4 3.81 7.11 -0.01
N LYS A 5 2.99 7.32 1.01
CA LYS A 5 3.33 8.10 2.19
C LYS A 5 3.44 7.16 3.38
N LEU A 6 4.57 7.26 4.09
CA LEU A 6 4.88 6.45 5.26
C LEU A 6 4.93 7.36 6.50
N ASN A 7 4.58 6.81 7.67
CA ASN A 7 4.73 7.51 8.93
C ASN A 7 6.21 7.83 9.22
N PRO A 8 6.63 9.11 9.24
CA PRO A 8 8.04 9.47 9.40
C PRO A 8 8.56 9.28 10.84
N ASN A 9 7.66 9.03 11.81
CA ASN A 9 8.02 8.87 13.20
C ASN A 9 8.53 7.46 13.52
N ILE A 10 8.25 6.48 12.65
CA ILE A 10 8.71 5.10 12.82
C ILE A 10 10.13 4.97 12.27
N LYS A 11 11.01 4.35 13.06
CA LYS A 11 12.44 4.24 12.76
C LYS A 11 12.93 2.80 12.58
N ASN A 12 12.16 1.80 13.03
CA ASN A 12 12.44 0.39 12.76
C ASN A 12 11.44 -0.17 11.76
N ILE A 13 11.90 -1.09 10.92
CA ILE A 13 11.07 -1.65 9.84
C ILE A 13 9.96 -2.58 10.36
N ASP A 14 10.21 -3.27 11.47
CA ASP A 14 9.26 -4.24 12.05
C ASP A 14 8.14 -3.57 12.87
N ASP A 15 8.25 -2.27 13.12
CA ASP A 15 7.27 -1.48 13.89
C ASP A 15 6.12 -0.94 13.01
N PHE A 16 6.20 -1.06 11.68
CA PHE A 16 5.18 -0.55 10.77
C PHE A 16 3.89 -1.38 10.83
N THR A 17 2.76 -0.69 10.90
CA THR A 17 1.42 -1.27 10.80
C THR A 17 0.71 -0.86 9.50
N TYR A 18 -0.46 -1.43 9.25
CA TYR A 18 -1.25 -1.08 8.05
C TYR A 18 -1.63 0.40 8.05
N GLU A 19 -1.92 0.96 9.22
CA GLU A 19 -2.36 2.33 9.43
C GLU A 19 -1.26 3.37 9.17
N ASP A 20 0.01 2.96 9.14
CA ASP A 20 1.16 3.83 8.91
C ASP A 20 1.47 4.09 7.43
N ILE A 21 0.72 3.45 6.54
CA ILE A 21 0.94 3.43 5.10
C ILE A 21 -0.28 4.03 4.40
N GLU A 22 -0.07 5.10 3.66
CA GLU A 22 -1.11 5.78 2.91
C GLU A 22 -0.74 5.85 1.43
N VAL A 23 -1.64 5.39 0.55
CA VAL A 23 -1.47 5.49 -0.91
C VAL A 23 -2.27 6.70 -1.41
N LEU A 24 -1.55 7.75 -1.78
CA LEU A 24 -2.13 9.00 -2.26
C LEU A 24 -2.26 8.99 -3.79
N GLY A 25 -3.40 9.44 -4.30
CA GLY A 25 -3.64 9.58 -5.75
C GLY A 25 -3.64 8.25 -6.51
N TYR A 26 -4.12 7.17 -5.87
CA TYR A 26 -4.29 5.88 -6.53
C TYR A 26 -5.56 5.86 -7.36
N GLU A 27 -5.39 5.98 -8.68
CA GLU A 27 -6.44 5.76 -9.66
C GLU A 27 -6.19 4.42 -10.36
N HIS A 28 -7.16 3.51 -10.26
CA HIS A 28 -7.03 2.17 -10.84
C HIS A 28 -8.18 1.85 -11.78
N HIS A 29 -7.88 1.01 -12.77
CA HIS A 29 -8.90 0.42 -13.63
C HIS A 29 -9.77 -0.58 -12.85
N PRO A 30 -10.95 -0.94 -13.37
CA PRO A 30 -11.78 -1.98 -12.78
C PRO A 30 -10.96 -3.25 -12.48
N HIS A 31 -11.18 -3.83 -11.31
CA HIS A 31 -10.44 -5.00 -10.87
C HIS A 31 -10.68 -6.19 -11.81
N ILE A 32 -9.60 -6.79 -12.30
CA ILE A 32 -9.65 -7.98 -13.16
C ILE A 32 -9.37 -9.21 -12.29
N LYS A 33 -10.36 -10.08 -12.13
CA LYS A 33 -10.22 -11.30 -11.33
C LYS A 33 -9.55 -12.40 -12.16
N ALA A 34 -8.44 -12.94 -11.66
CA ALA A 34 -7.78 -14.12 -12.21
C ALA A 34 -7.75 -15.24 -11.15
N PRO A 35 -7.96 -16.52 -11.53
CA PRO A 35 -7.81 -17.64 -10.61
C PRO A 35 -6.34 -17.87 -10.25
N ILE A 36 -6.08 -18.26 -9.01
CA ILE A 36 -4.76 -18.66 -8.54
C ILE A 36 -4.55 -20.13 -8.92
N ALA A 37 -3.45 -20.45 -9.60
CA ALA A 37 -3.05 -21.84 -9.83
C ALA A 37 -2.44 -22.42 -8.56
N VAL A 38 -2.82 -23.64 -8.22
CA VAL A 38 -2.30 -24.42 -7.08
C VAL A 38 -1.29 -25.43 -7.58
#